data_AF-A0A448Z1W0-F1
#
_entry.id   AF-A0A448Z1W0-F1
#
_cell.length_a   1.000
_cell.length_b   1.000
_cell.length_c   1.000
_cell.angle_alpha   90.00
_cell.angle_beta   90.00
_cell.angle_gamma   90.00
#
_symmetry.space_group_name_H-M   'P 1'
#
loop_
_entity.id
_entity.type
_entity.pdbx_description
1 polymer ?
#
loop_
_entity_poly.entity_id
_entity_poly.type
_entity_poly.pdbx_seq_one_letter_code
_entity_poly.pdbx_strand_id
1 'polypeptide(L)'
;MKNTCRSIPVSVKLRIGVDDDEDFGFICEIVRRLHEAGCDKFYVHARKVLLKGLNPAENRIIPPLNYPIVYRLCEEFPQCDFWINGGISGLKAAKAIVYGDDEQEKVHSNDTPVIHSVPCEVCNYPNGSCIAPPTKAKVPTNLRGCMLGRAAMDHPSLFWDCDRYFYGECENPCRTRRDVLNQYIEYLEEVYPRRCCDDVDEITNRIPSPNVVHTKDFCSICSDWRKGRAKKSKKSTHEPNGQLPIANRMLDKMGSDIDGDSEPKNRKKKKKAKITTHVIRRALRPVLGIFNGLSTNKAFRRKCEDLTQDLSIRHCGPAFILVTAMQIVPDGFIDAEFIRTEDIPASNIIEHVSPLECPC
;
A
#
# COMPACT_ATOMS: atom_id res chain seq x y z
N MET A 1 -20.57 -26.23 -27.90
CA MET A 1 -21.16 -25.41 -26.83
C MET A 1 -20.62 -23.99 -26.95
N LYS A 2 -21.32 -23.12 -27.69
CA LYS A 2 -21.12 -21.67 -27.65
C LYS A 2 -22.14 -21.10 -26.66
N ASN A 3 -21.73 -20.05 -25.94
CA ASN A 3 -22.53 -19.15 -25.08
C ASN A 3 -22.62 -19.51 -23.59
N THR A 4 -21.72 -18.94 -22.78
CA THR A 4 -21.95 -17.77 -21.88
C THR A 4 -20.85 -17.69 -20.80
N CYS A 5 -19.59 -17.61 -21.20
CA CYS A 5 -18.52 -17.19 -20.31
C CYS A 5 -17.90 -15.95 -20.95
N ARG A 6 -18.03 -14.77 -20.34
CA ARG A 6 -17.20 -13.63 -20.74
C ARG A 6 -15.75 -14.12 -20.67
N SER A 7 -15.02 -14.05 -21.78
CA SER A 7 -13.59 -14.37 -21.82
C SER A 7 -12.84 -13.33 -21.00
N ILE A 8 -12.70 -13.57 -19.70
CA ILE A 8 -11.91 -12.71 -18.82
C ILE A 8 -10.45 -12.82 -19.30
N PRO A 9 -9.79 -11.71 -19.67
CA PRO A 9 -8.41 -11.75 -20.11
C PRO A 9 -7.51 -12.36 -19.03
N VAL A 10 -6.67 -13.31 -19.42
CA VAL A 10 -5.67 -13.92 -18.54
C VAL A 10 -4.35 -13.16 -18.70
N SER A 11 -3.68 -12.87 -17.59
CA SER A 11 -2.35 -12.25 -17.56
C SER A 11 -1.44 -13.03 -16.61
N VAL A 12 -0.13 -12.99 -16.86
CA VAL A 12 0.86 -13.68 -16.01
C VAL A 12 1.79 -12.68 -15.34
N LYS A 13 2.04 -12.87 -14.05
CA LYS A 13 3.10 -12.16 -13.30
C LYS A 13 4.26 -13.10 -13.06
N LEU A 14 5.46 -12.69 -13.47
CA LEU A 14 6.66 -13.54 -13.44
C LEU A 14 7.90 -12.77 -12.99
N ARG A 15 9.00 -13.49 -12.83
CA ARG A 15 10.34 -12.97 -12.55
C ARG A 15 11.25 -13.32 -13.73
N ILE A 16 12.31 -12.54 -13.91
CA ILE A 16 13.24 -12.68 -15.06
C ILE A 16 14.13 -13.93 -15.02
N GLY A 17 14.13 -14.68 -13.91
CA GLY A 17 14.96 -15.88 -13.75
C GLY A 17 14.74 -16.56 -12.40
N VAL A 18 15.28 -17.77 -12.25
CA VAL A 18 15.23 -18.58 -11.03
C VAL A 18 16.59 -19.22 -10.77
N ASP A 19 17.12 -19.10 -9.55
CA ASP A 19 18.43 -19.61 -9.15
C ASP A 19 19.53 -19.20 -10.16
N ASP A 20 20.09 -20.17 -10.89
CA ASP A 20 21.14 -20.01 -11.91
C ASP A 20 20.56 -19.93 -13.34
N ASP A 21 19.26 -20.20 -13.52
CA ASP A 21 18.53 -20.08 -14.78
C ASP A 21 18.07 -18.61 -14.97
N GLU A 22 18.97 -17.78 -15.48
CA GLU A 22 18.73 -16.34 -15.67
C GLU A 22 19.16 -15.80 -17.04
N ASP A 23 19.46 -16.68 -18.00
CA ASP A 23 19.77 -16.25 -19.35
C ASP A 23 18.54 -15.69 -20.07
N PHE A 24 18.77 -14.85 -21.07
CA PHE A 24 17.67 -14.23 -21.82
C PHE A 24 16.83 -15.28 -22.58
N GLY A 25 17.46 -16.39 -23.01
CA GLY A 25 16.78 -17.49 -23.68
C GLY A 25 15.71 -18.15 -22.81
N PHE A 26 16.01 -18.41 -21.53
CA PHE A 26 15.08 -18.98 -20.56
C PHE A 26 13.79 -18.18 -20.44
N ILE A 27 13.90 -16.87 -20.23
CA ILE A 27 12.72 -16.01 -20.05
C ILE A 27 11.91 -15.89 -21.34
N CYS A 28 12.56 -15.84 -22.50
CA CYS A 28 11.90 -15.85 -23.80
C CYS A 28 11.13 -17.16 -24.04
N GLU A 29 11.69 -18.31 -23.66
CA GLU A 29 11.00 -19.60 -23.74
C GLU A 29 9.70 -19.62 -22.93
N ILE A 30 9.75 -19.08 -21.71
CA ILE A 30 8.57 -18.97 -20.85
C ILE A 30 7.50 -18.08 -21.49
N VAL A 31 7.87 -16.88 -21.94
CA VAL A 31 6.93 -15.93 -22.56
C VAL A 31 6.32 -16.52 -23.81
N ARG A 32 7.12 -17.17 -24.67
CA ARG A 32 6.63 -17.80 -25.90
C ARG A 32 5.60 -18.89 -25.62
N ARG A 33 5.88 -19.81 -24.71
CA ARG A 33 4.94 -20.89 -24.34
C ARG A 33 3.64 -20.34 -23.77
N LEU A 34 3.71 -19.30 -22.95
CA LEU A 34 2.52 -18.66 -22.37
C LEU A 34 1.69 -17.92 -23.43
N HIS A 35 2.35 -17.27 -24.38
CA HIS A 35 1.70 -16.63 -25.52
C HIS A 35 1.04 -17.64 -26.45
N GLU A 36 1.71 -18.75 -26.77
CA GLU A 36 1.13 -19.87 -27.53
C GLU A 36 -0.09 -20.48 -26.83
N ALA A 37 -0.13 -20.43 -25.49
CA ALA A 37 -1.28 -20.82 -24.68
C ALA A 37 -2.39 -19.75 -24.59
N GLY A 38 -2.22 -18.58 -25.23
CA GLY A 38 -3.22 -17.51 -25.35
C GLY A 38 -3.08 -16.37 -24.33
N CYS A 39 -1.91 -16.21 -23.68
CA CYS A 39 -1.65 -15.09 -22.77
C CYS A 39 -0.79 -14.00 -23.44
N ASP A 40 -1.35 -12.80 -23.60
CA ASP A 40 -0.65 -11.67 -24.23
C ASP A 40 -0.21 -10.59 -23.24
N LYS A 41 -0.46 -10.77 -21.93
CA LYS A 41 -0.24 -9.72 -20.90
C LYS A 41 0.70 -10.19 -19.79
N PHE A 42 1.84 -9.52 -19.67
CA PHE A 42 2.92 -9.93 -18.76
C PHE A 42 3.32 -8.84 -17.77
N TYR A 43 3.28 -9.17 -16.49
CA TYR A 43 3.80 -8.33 -15.41
C TYR A 43 5.16 -8.86 -14.96
N VAL A 44 6.24 -8.22 -15.37
CA VAL A 44 7.59 -8.73 -15.18
C VAL A 44 8.23 -8.05 -13.98
N HIS A 45 8.42 -8.80 -12.90
CA HIS A 45 9.32 -8.37 -11.84
C HIS A 45 10.75 -8.52 -12.34
N ALA A 46 11.43 -7.39 -12.49
CA ALA A 46 12.77 -7.26 -13.06
C ALA A 46 13.88 -7.81 -12.13
N ARG A 47 13.63 -8.90 -11.41
CA ARG A 47 14.56 -9.51 -10.47
C ARG A 47 14.39 -11.02 -10.53
N LYS A 48 15.47 -11.78 -10.52
CA LYS A 48 15.38 -13.24 -10.37
C LYS A 48 14.90 -13.64 -8.98
N VAL A 49 14.46 -14.88 -8.82
CA VAL A 49 14.22 -15.47 -7.49
C VAL A 49 15.32 -16.47 -7.18
N LEU A 50 15.89 -16.39 -5.98
CA LEU A 50 16.78 -17.42 -5.45
C LEU A 50 15.96 -18.25 -4.46
N LEU A 51 15.57 -19.45 -4.87
CA LEU A 51 14.81 -20.38 -4.03
C LEU A 51 15.73 -21.08 -3.02
N LYS A 52 17.03 -21.15 -3.33
CA LYS A 52 18.06 -21.69 -2.43
C LYS A 52 18.67 -20.55 -1.61
N GLY A 53 18.54 -20.64 -0.29
CA GLY A 53 19.28 -19.79 0.65
C GLY A 53 18.67 -18.43 0.99
N LEU A 54 17.63 -17.96 0.30
CA LEU A 54 16.96 -16.68 0.62
C LEU A 54 15.48 -16.83 0.97
N ASN A 55 15.02 -16.09 1.97
CA ASN A 55 13.61 -16.00 2.32
C ASN A 55 12.82 -15.03 1.38
N PRO A 56 11.48 -14.99 1.43
CA PRO A 56 10.68 -14.13 0.55
C PRO A 56 10.92 -12.61 0.71
N ALA A 57 11.37 -12.14 1.88
CA ALA A 57 11.73 -10.73 2.08
C ALA A 57 13.09 -10.41 1.47
N GLU A 58 14.09 -11.26 1.71
CA GLU A 58 15.41 -11.21 1.12
C GLU A 58 15.35 -11.25 -0.40
N ASN A 59 14.53 -12.12 -0.97
CA ASN A 59 14.30 -12.21 -2.42
C ASN A 59 13.73 -10.95 -3.08
N ARG A 60 13.34 -9.93 -2.31
CA ARG A 60 12.90 -8.62 -2.80
C ARG A 60 13.96 -7.53 -2.64
N ILE A 61 15.06 -7.82 -1.95
CA ILE A 61 16.12 -6.87 -1.59
C ILE A 61 17.47 -7.31 -2.15
N ILE A 62 17.78 -8.60 -2.11
CA ILE A 62 19.10 -9.19 -2.38
C ILE A 62 19.44 -9.41 -3.89
N PRO A 63 18.70 -10.15 -4.74
CA PRO A 63 19.13 -10.32 -6.15
C PRO A 63 18.99 -9.02 -6.95
N PRO A 64 19.89 -8.59 -7.83
CA PRO A 64 19.76 -7.27 -8.47
C PRO A 64 18.49 -7.06 -9.31
N LEU A 65 18.11 -5.79 -9.49
CA LEU A 65 17.09 -5.41 -10.48
C LEU A 65 17.72 -5.31 -11.87
N ASN A 66 16.97 -5.66 -12.92
CA ASN A 66 17.36 -5.61 -14.33
C ASN A 66 16.22 -5.12 -15.22
N TYR A 67 16.05 -3.80 -15.33
CA TYR A 67 15.05 -3.22 -16.23
C TYR A 67 15.35 -3.47 -17.72
N PRO A 68 16.63 -3.43 -18.19
CA PRO A 68 16.96 -3.73 -19.59
C PRO A 68 16.40 -5.04 -20.12
N ILE A 69 16.38 -6.12 -19.33
CA ILE A 69 15.75 -7.39 -19.74
C ILE A 69 14.27 -7.20 -20.06
N VAL A 70 13.55 -6.37 -19.30
CA VAL A 70 12.12 -6.11 -19.55
C VAL A 70 11.92 -5.32 -20.83
N TYR A 71 12.75 -4.31 -21.10
CA TYR A 71 12.69 -3.58 -22.38
C TYR A 71 13.02 -4.50 -23.56
N ARG A 72 14.02 -5.38 -23.43
CA ARG A 72 14.36 -6.36 -24.47
C ARG A 72 13.23 -7.39 -24.70
N LEU A 73 12.53 -7.81 -23.65
CA LEU A 73 11.32 -8.64 -23.81
C LEU A 73 10.23 -7.93 -24.62
N CYS A 74 10.07 -6.62 -24.44
CA CYS A 74 9.12 -5.85 -25.23
C CYS A 74 9.50 -5.85 -26.72
N GLU A 75 10.79 -5.73 -27.04
CA GLU A 75 11.33 -5.80 -28.40
C GLU A 75 11.17 -7.19 -29.04
N GLU A 76 11.45 -8.25 -28.27
CA GLU A 76 11.38 -9.65 -28.73
C GLU A 76 9.94 -10.11 -28.97
N PHE A 77 8.97 -9.59 -28.20
CA PHE A 77 7.56 -9.96 -28.27
C PHE A 77 6.67 -8.74 -28.55
N PRO A 78 6.75 -8.12 -29.75
CA PRO A 78 5.98 -6.92 -30.08
C PRO A 78 4.45 -7.15 -30.08
N GLN A 79 4.01 -8.42 -30.17
CA GLN A 79 2.61 -8.82 -30.07
C GLN A 79 2.06 -8.91 -28.64
N CYS A 80 2.93 -8.84 -27.63
CA CYS A 80 2.57 -8.95 -26.22
C CYS A 80 2.66 -7.57 -25.52
N ASP A 81 1.84 -7.37 -24.50
CA ASP A 81 1.87 -6.19 -23.63
C ASP A 81 2.61 -6.49 -22.33
N PHE A 82 3.46 -5.55 -21.89
CA PHE A 82 4.30 -5.70 -20.70
C PHE A 82 4.07 -4.60 -19.66
N TRP A 83 4.18 -4.97 -18.38
CA TRP A 83 4.23 -4.06 -17.24
C TRP A 83 5.45 -4.38 -16.39
N ILE A 84 6.29 -3.38 -16.13
CA ILE A 84 7.52 -3.55 -15.35
C ILE A 84 7.27 -3.45 -13.84
N ASN A 85 8.00 -4.24 -13.05
CA ASN A 85 7.85 -4.29 -11.60
C ASN A 85 9.20 -4.45 -10.88
N GLY A 86 9.28 -3.88 -9.67
CA GLY A 86 10.38 -4.09 -8.74
C GLY A 86 11.21 -2.82 -8.51
N GLY A 87 11.38 -2.39 -7.26
CA GLY A 87 12.25 -1.25 -6.91
C GLY A 87 11.76 0.15 -7.27
N ILE A 88 10.59 0.30 -7.89
CA ILE A 88 10.03 1.59 -8.28
C ILE A 88 9.60 2.38 -7.03
N SER A 89 10.21 3.54 -6.82
CA SER A 89 10.16 4.32 -5.58
C SER A 89 8.97 5.28 -5.46
N GLY A 90 8.28 5.60 -6.56
CA GLY A 90 7.13 6.51 -6.55
C GLY A 90 6.67 6.89 -7.96
N LEU A 91 5.72 7.82 -8.04
CA LEU A 91 5.07 8.23 -9.30
C LEU A 91 6.03 8.87 -10.30
N LYS A 92 6.98 9.71 -9.84
CA LYS A 92 7.99 10.33 -10.73
C LYS A 92 8.91 9.27 -11.37
N ALA A 93 9.44 8.34 -10.56
CA ALA A 93 10.25 7.23 -11.06
C ALA A 93 9.45 6.32 -12.00
N ALA A 94 8.19 6.02 -11.66
CA ALA A 94 7.29 5.26 -12.52
C ALA A 94 7.09 5.93 -13.89
N LYS A 95 6.90 7.26 -13.92
CA LYS A 95 6.72 8.01 -15.16
C LYS A 95 7.99 7.97 -16.01
N ALA A 96 9.15 8.20 -15.41
CA ALA A 96 10.42 8.14 -16.14
C ALA A 96 10.69 6.73 -16.72
N ILE A 97 10.42 5.67 -15.96
CA ILE A 97 10.62 4.28 -16.42
C ILE A 97 9.70 3.93 -17.60
N VAL A 98 8.44 4.36 -17.54
CA VAL A 98 7.40 3.97 -18.53
C VAL A 98 7.35 4.88 -19.74
N TYR A 99 7.64 6.17 -19.58
CA TYR A 99 7.53 7.18 -20.65
C TYR A 99 8.87 7.76 -21.08
N GLY A 100 9.95 7.38 -20.41
CA GLY A 100 11.30 7.89 -20.63
C GLY A 100 11.58 9.19 -19.88
N ASP A 101 12.86 9.55 -19.81
CA ASP A 101 13.35 10.78 -19.18
C ASP A 101 14.07 11.67 -20.21
N ASP A 102 13.67 12.94 -20.31
CA ASP A 102 14.28 13.93 -21.21
C ASP A 102 15.61 14.45 -20.65
N GLU A 103 15.85 14.35 -19.34
CA GLU A 103 17.07 14.91 -18.72
C GLU A 103 18.32 14.10 -19.05
N GLN A 104 18.19 12.84 -19.50
CA GLN A 104 19.32 12.02 -19.92
C GLN A 104 19.93 12.43 -21.27
N GLU A 105 19.19 13.13 -22.14
CA GLU A 105 19.76 13.67 -23.38
C GLU A 105 20.85 14.72 -23.10
N LYS A 106 20.82 15.38 -21.93
CA LYS A 106 21.81 16.42 -21.56
C LYS A 106 23.13 15.87 -21.02
N VAL A 107 23.18 14.59 -20.63
CA VAL A 107 24.38 13.97 -20.03
C VAL A 107 25.23 13.25 -21.09
N HIS A 108 24.64 12.87 -22.23
CA HIS A 108 25.32 12.13 -23.29
C HIS A 108 25.32 12.89 -24.61
N SER A 109 26.08 13.99 -24.67
CA SER A 109 26.36 14.74 -25.90
C SER A 109 27.36 14.04 -26.86
N ASN A 110 27.73 12.79 -26.58
CA ASN A 110 28.57 11.99 -27.46
C ASN A 110 27.70 10.85 -28.00
N ASP A 111 27.58 10.76 -29.33
CA ASP A 111 26.74 9.84 -30.14
C ASP A 111 26.99 8.33 -29.94
N THR A 112 27.57 7.90 -28.82
CA THR A 112 27.76 6.49 -28.51
C THR A 112 26.45 5.91 -27.94
N PRO A 113 25.85 4.89 -28.56
CA PRO A 113 24.68 4.22 -27.99
C PRO A 113 25.05 3.67 -26.62
N VAL A 114 24.43 4.19 -25.56
CA VAL A 114 24.53 3.60 -24.22
C VAL A 114 23.90 2.21 -24.27
N ILE A 115 24.75 1.18 -24.27
CA ILE A 115 24.35 -0.21 -24.12
C ILE A 115 24.30 -0.46 -22.61
N HIS A 116 23.10 -0.65 -22.05
CA HIS A 116 22.94 -1.07 -20.66
C HIS A 116 23.27 -2.57 -20.53
N SER A 117 24.57 -2.89 -20.55
CA SER A 117 25.11 -4.21 -20.22
C SER A 117 25.03 -4.48 -18.72
N VAL A 118 25.25 -5.73 -18.32
CA VAL A 118 25.46 -6.12 -16.92
C VAL A 118 26.91 -6.60 -16.80
N PRO A 119 27.78 -5.91 -16.04
CA PRO A 119 27.57 -4.63 -15.33
C PRO A 119 27.38 -3.44 -16.27
N CYS A 120 26.67 -2.40 -15.82
CA CYS A 120 26.35 -1.23 -16.66
C CYS A 120 27.45 -0.17 -16.56
N GLU A 121 28.12 0.07 -17.69
CA GLU A 121 29.22 1.02 -17.83
C GLU A 121 28.83 2.50 -17.57
N VAL A 122 27.52 2.81 -17.55
CA VAL A 122 27.02 4.18 -17.40
C VAL A 122 26.64 4.53 -15.97
N CYS A 123 26.11 3.59 -15.19
CA CYS A 123 25.68 3.89 -13.81
C CYS A 123 26.69 3.50 -12.74
N ASN A 124 27.83 2.89 -13.11
CA ASN A 124 28.94 2.48 -12.22
C ASN A 124 28.49 1.76 -10.94
N TYR A 125 27.32 1.14 -10.95
CA TYR A 125 26.81 0.34 -9.85
C TYR A 125 27.38 -1.05 -10.00
N PRO A 126 28.10 -1.54 -8.99
CA PRO A 126 28.91 -2.71 -9.23
C PRO A 126 28.01 -3.93 -9.54
N ASN A 127 26.77 -4.04 -9.01
CA ASN A 127 26.15 -5.37 -8.80
C ASN A 127 24.75 -5.62 -9.36
N GLY A 128 24.32 -4.89 -10.40
CA GLY A 128 22.98 -5.08 -10.95
C GLY A 128 22.53 -4.01 -11.93
N SER A 129 22.46 -4.41 -13.20
CA SER A 129 21.70 -3.85 -14.32
C SER A 129 20.86 -2.62 -14.03
N CYS A 130 21.40 -1.48 -14.45
CA CYS A 130 20.73 -0.22 -14.74
C CYS A 130 19.21 -0.17 -14.43
N ILE A 131 18.87 0.52 -13.34
CA ILE A 131 17.50 0.97 -13.08
C ILE A 131 17.21 2.35 -13.71
N ALA A 132 18.17 2.90 -14.48
CA ALA A 132 17.99 4.18 -15.12
C ALA A 132 16.84 4.07 -16.13
N PRO A 133 15.95 5.07 -16.17
CA PRO A 133 14.92 5.12 -17.19
C PRO A 133 15.58 5.26 -18.58
N PRO A 134 14.99 4.70 -19.65
CA PRO A 134 15.45 4.95 -21.00
C PRO A 134 15.15 6.41 -21.41
N THR A 135 15.76 6.88 -22.51
CA THR A 135 15.27 8.09 -23.18
C THR A 135 13.89 7.81 -23.77
N LYS A 136 13.06 8.84 -23.97
CA LYS A 136 11.71 8.68 -24.55
C LYS A 136 11.71 7.93 -25.87
N ALA A 137 12.70 8.18 -26.73
CA ALA A 137 12.84 7.53 -28.03
C ALA A 137 13.11 6.02 -27.95
N LYS A 138 13.61 5.53 -26.80
CA LYS A 138 13.98 4.13 -26.58
C LYS A 138 12.95 3.33 -25.78
N VAL A 139 11.83 3.96 -25.38
CA VAL A 139 10.76 3.26 -24.66
C VAL A 139 9.98 2.37 -25.64
N PRO A 140 9.89 1.04 -25.41
CA PRO A 140 9.06 0.17 -26.24
C PRO A 140 7.58 0.55 -26.12
N THR A 141 6.87 0.61 -27.25
CA THR A 141 5.45 1.04 -27.29
C THR A 141 4.50 0.06 -26.61
N ASN A 142 4.89 -1.21 -26.50
CA ASN A 142 4.18 -2.26 -25.80
C ASN A 142 4.57 -2.41 -24.32
N LEU A 143 5.42 -1.53 -23.77
CA LEU A 143 5.52 -1.33 -22.34
C LEU A 143 4.35 -0.45 -21.87
N ARG A 144 3.31 -1.07 -21.34
CA ARG A 144 2.03 -0.42 -21.04
C ARG A 144 1.97 0.25 -19.67
N GLY A 145 2.95 0.01 -18.81
CA GLY A 145 2.98 0.63 -17.49
C GLY A 145 3.90 -0.08 -16.52
N CYS A 146 3.65 0.16 -15.23
CA CYS A 146 4.40 -0.47 -14.17
C CYS A 146 3.51 -0.87 -12.99
N MET A 147 4.06 -1.70 -12.10
CA MET A 147 3.41 -2.13 -10.86
C MET A 147 4.25 -1.73 -9.67
N LEU A 148 3.66 -0.99 -8.73
CA LEU A 148 4.28 -0.59 -7.47
C LEU A 148 3.63 -1.36 -6.32
N GLY A 149 4.45 -2.08 -5.54
CA GLY A 149 3.99 -2.89 -4.42
C GLY A 149 4.31 -2.25 -3.07
N ARG A 150 5.55 -2.44 -2.59
CA ARG A 150 6.00 -1.94 -1.28
C ARG A 150 5.82 -0.43 -1.11
N ALA A 151 6.14 0.36 -2.13
CA ALA A 151 5.93 1.81 -2.08
C ALA A 151 4.48 2.19 -1.69
N ALA A 152 3.48 1.52 -2.28
CA ALA A 152 2.08 1.77 -1.97
C ALA A 152 1.69 1.31 -0.55
N MET A 153 2.26 0.21 -0.08
CA MET A 153 1.99 -0.31 1.27
C MET A 153 2.68 0.51 2.37
N ASP A 154 3.94 0.89 2.14
CA ASP A 154 4.80 1.50 3.14
C ASP A 154 4.62 3.02 3.18
N HIS A 155 4.30 3.64 2.04
CA HIS A 155 4.08 5.07 1.89
C HIS A 155 2.88 5.35 0.94
N PRO A 156 1.65 4.99 1.33
CA PRO A 156 0.44 5.18 0.50
C PRO A 156 0.24 6.62 0.04
N SER A 157 0.67 7.60 0.83
CA SER A 157 0.58 9.04 0.48
C SER A 157 1.37 9.41 -0.77
N LEU A 158 2.34 8.61 -1.24
CA LEU A 158 3.00 8.85 -2.53
C LEU A 158 2.05 8.72 -3.73
N PHE A 159 0.92 8.04 -3.55
CA PHE A 159 -0.03 7.72 -4.62
C PHE A 159 -1.23 8.65 -4.63
N TRP A 160 -1.28 9.64 -3.73
CA TRP A 160 -2.42 10.55 -3.60
C TRP A 160 -2.73 11.30 -4.90
N ASP A 161 -1.70 11.51 -5.72
CA ASP A 161 -1.74 12.35 -6.91
C ASP A 161 -1.80 11.55 -8.21
N CYS A 162 -1.99 10.23 -8.11
CA CYS A 162 -1.90 9.31 -9.23
C CYS A 162 -2.91 9.64 -10.34
N ASP A 163 -4.14 9.98 -9.98
CA ASP A 163 -5.24 10.21 -10.93
C ASP A 163 -4.98 11.45 -11.79
N ARG A 164 -4.61 12.56 -11.14
CA ARG A 164 -4.18 13.77 -11.86
C ARG A 164 -2.91 13.54 -12.68
N TYR A 165 -1.89 12.93 -12.07
CA TYR A 165 -0.55 12.88 -12.64
C TYR A 165 -0.42 11.97 -13.86
N PHE A 166 -1.18 10.87 -13.90
CA PHE A 166 -1.14 9.90 -15.01
C PHE A 166 -2.40 9.89 -15.87
N TYR A 167 -3.57 10.17 -15.30
CA TYR A 167 -4.85 9.94 -15.98
C TYR A 167 -5.57 11.24 -16.37
N GLY A 168 -4.99 12.40 -16.07
CA GLY A 168 -5.50 13.70 -16.53
C GLY A 168 -6.72 14.20 -15.76
N GLU A 169 -7.03 13.61 -14.61
CA GLU A 169 -8.07 14.13 -13.72
C GLU A 169 -7.71 15.54 -13.24
N CYS A 170 -8.72 16.40 -13.02
CA CYS A 170 -8.47 17.78 -12.56
C CYS A 170 -8.02 17.84 -11.09
N GLU A 171 -8.48 16.89 -10.27
CA GLU A 171 -8.14 16.76 -8.86
C GLU A 171 -8.28 15.31 -8.37
N ASN A 172 -7.70 15.01 -7.21
CA ASN A 172 -7.82 13.71 -6.57
C ASN A 172 -8.85 13.77 -5.42
N PRO A 173 -9.54 12.67 -5.07
CA PRO A 173 -10.67 12.69 -4.13
C PRO A 173 -10.35 13.16 -2.70
N CYS A 174 -9.09 13.07 -2.27
CA CYS A 174 -8.64 13.47 -0.95
C CYS A 174 -7.50 14.49 -1.06
N ARG A 175 -7.59 15.60 -0.31
CA ARG A 175 -6.56 16.64 -0.31
C ARG A 175 -5.62 16.52 0.89
N THR A 176 -6.10 15.90 1.98
CA THR A 176 -5.35 15.74 3.23
C THR A 176 -5.33 14.29 3.71
N ARG A 177 -4.45 13.99 4.67
CA ARG A 177 -4.41 12.69 5.36
C ARG A 177 -5.67 12.47 6.18
N ARG A 178 -6.26 13.53 6.74
CA ARG A 178 -7.54 13.45 7.46
C ARG A 178 -8.66 12.95 6.55
N ASP A 179 -8.73 13.44 5.32
CA ASP A 179 -9.77 13.03 4.36
C ASP A 179 -9.67 11.53 4.07
N VAL A 180 -8.47 11.06 3.73
CA VAL A 180 -8.21 9.63 3.46
C VAL A 180 -8.59 8.78 4.67
N LEU A 181 -8.13 9.17 5.86
CA LEU A 181 -8.40 8.41 7.08
C LEU A 181 -9.87 8.39 7.44
N ASN A 182 -10.60 9.50 7.27
CA ASN A 182 -12.03 9.55 7.52
C ASN A 182 -12.82 8.64 6.57
N GLN A 183 -12.50 8.66 5.27
CA GLN A 183 -13.11 7.73 4.30
C GLN A 183 -12.77 6.28 4.63
N TYR A 184 -11.52 6.00 5.01
CA TYR A 184 -11.12 4.65 5.43
C TYR A 184 -11.82 4.20 6.72
N ILE A 185 -12.14 5.12 7.64
CA ILE A 185 -12.95 4.84 8.83
C ILE A 185 -14.40 4.47 8.44
N GLU A 186 -14.97 5.04 7.38
CA GLU A 186 -16.29 4.64 6.85
C GLU A 186 -16.24 3.21 6.32
N TYR A 187 -15.25 2.93 5.48
CA TYR A 187 -14.98 1.58 4.99
C TYR A 187 -14.80 0.57 6.13
N LEU A 188 -14.04 0.92 7.17
CA LEU A 188 -13.82 0.04 8.32
C LEU A 188 -15.11 -0.22 9.11
N GLU A 189 -15.98 0.77 9.25
CA GLU A 189 -17.29 0.59 9.90
C GLU A 189 -18.22 -0.33 9.09
N GLU A 190 -18.11 -0.33 7.77
CA GLU A 190 -18.90 -1.21 6.90
C GLU A 190 -18.32 -2.63 6.85
N VAL A 191 -17.02 -2.76 6.58
CA VAL A 191 -16.37 -4.04 6.31
C VAL A 191 -15.96 -4.77 7.59
N TYR A 192 -15.64 -4.01 8.63
CA TYR A 192 -15.26 -4.49 9.96
C TYR A 192 -16.20 -3.89 11.03
N PRO A 193 -17.52 -4.16 11.00
CA PRO A 193 -18.56 -3.45 11.78
C PRO A 193 -18.53 -3.78 13.28
N ARG A 194 -17.38 -4.16 13.82
CA ARG A 194 -17.21 -4.65 15.17
C ARG A 194 -17.49 -3.55 16.20
N ARG A 195 -18.33 -3.88 17.20
CA ARG A 195 -18.57 -3.01 18.36
C ARG A 195 -18.21 -3.73 19.66
N CYS A 196 -17.82 -2.97 20.69
CA CYS A 196 -17.49 -3.55 22.00
C CYS A 196 -18.73 -4.06 22.77
N CYS A 197 -19.93 -3.63 22.35
CA CYS A 197 -21.20 -4.10 22.87
C CYS A 197 -21.68 -5.40 22.19
N ASP A 198 -21.07 -5.82 21.09
CA ASP A 198 -21.44 -7.04 20.37
C ASP A 198 -20.85 -8.29 21.03
N ASP A 199 -21.69 -9.33 21.15
CA ASP A 199 -21.29 -10.64 21.66
C ASP A 199 -21.34 -11.73 20.57
N VAL A 200 -21.42 -11.35 19.29
CA VAL A 200 -21.57 -12.31 18.18
C VAL A 200 -20.18 -12.76 17.69
N ASP A 201 -19.93 -14.07 17.77
CA ASP A 201 -18.65 -14.70 17.36
C ASP A 201 -18.44 -14.70 15.84
N GLU A 202 -19.49 -14.59 15.05
CA GLU A 202 -19.38 -14.46 13.59
C GLU A 202 -18.65 -13.16 13.18
N ILE A 203 -18.75 -12.12 14.02
CA ILE A 203 -18.07 -10.82 13.86
C ILE A 203 -16.59 -10.91 14.30
N THR A 204 -16.16 -11.93 15.07
CA THR A 204 -14.79 -11.97 15.63
C THR A 204 -13.78 -12.68 14.75
N ASN A 205 -14.23 -13.70 14.02
CA ASN A 205 -13.34 -14.66 13.36
C ASN A 205 -13.46 -14.68 11.83
N ARG A 206 -14.51 -14.09 11.24
CA ARG A 206 -14.77 -14.09 9.79
C ARG A 206 -14.98 -12.67 9.25
N ILE A 207 -13.98 -11.79 9.37
CA ILE A 207 -14.04 -10.45 8.75
C ILE A 207 -13.12 -10.41 7.53
N PRO A 208 -13.51 -9.83 6.37
CA PRO A 208 -14.70 -9.01 6.06
C PRO A 208 -16.07 -9.67 6.30
N SER A 209 -17.01 -8.97 6.97
CA SER A 209 -18.41 -9.40 7.08
C SER A 209 -19.34 -8.19 7.05
N PRO A 210 -19.67 -7.68 5.85
CA PRO A 210 -20.45 -6.45 5.70
C PRO A 210 -21.93 -6.59 6.11
N ASN A 211 -22.46 -7.81 6.24
CA ASN A 211 -23.88 -8.07 6.48
C ASN A 211 -24.20 -8.47 7.93
N VAL A 212 -23.45 -7.94 8.90
CA VAL A 212 -23.63 -8.26 10.31
C VAL A 212 -24.92 -7.64 10.85
N VAL A 213 -25.80 -8.47 11.41
CA VAL A 213 -26.99 -8.00 12.13
C VAL A 213 -26.64 -7.68 13.59
N HIS A 214 -26.73 -6.41 13.92
CA HIS A 214 -26.50 -5.90 15.26
C HIS A 214 -27.76 -6.02 16.12
N THR A 215 -27.79 -6.99 17.04
CA THR A 215 -28.97 -7.27 17.89
C THR A 215 -29.02 -6.46 19.18
N LYS A 216 -27.96 -5.72 19.49
CA LYS A 216 -27.86 -4.88 20.70
C LYS A 216 -27.76 -3.41 20.34
N ASP A 217 -28.35 -2.58 21.18
CA ASP A 217 -28.13 -1.14 21.17
C ASP A 217 -26.67 -0.79 21.50
N PHE A 218 -26.25 0.40 21.09
CA PHE A 218 -24.91 0.89 21.39
C PHE A 218 -24.74 1.09 22.91
N CYS A 219 -23.61 0.62 23.45
CA CYS A 219 -23.16 1.06 24.78
C CYS A 219 -22.77 2.55 24.76
N SER A 220 -22.56 3.16 25.94
CA SER A 220 -22.14 4.56 26.07
C SER A 220 -20.93 4.90 25.18
N ILE A 221 -19.88 4.07 25.21
CA ILE A 221 -18.68 4.26 24.38
C ILE A 221 -19.01 4.28 22.88
N CYS A 222 -19.74 3.27 22.41
CA CYS A 222 -20.13 3.15 21.01
C CYS A 222 -21.09 4.28 20.59
N SER A 223 -21.99 4.69 21.49
CA SER A 223 -22.95 5.77 21.30
C SER A 223 -22.25 7.11 21.20
N ASP A 224 -21.40 7.46 22.16
CA ASP A 224 -20.74 8.76 22.24
C ASP A 224 -19.82 9.01 21.05
N TRP A 225 -19.06 7.97 20.66
CA TRP A 225 -18.25 8.00 19.46
C TRP A 225 -19.08 8.25 18.19
N ARG A 226 -20.16 7.48 17.98
CA ARG A 226 -20.98 7.58 16.75
C ARG A 226 -21.88 8.82 16.74
N LYS A 227 -22.36 9.29 17.90
CA LYS A 227 -23.09 10.57 18.04
C LYS A 227 -22.21 11.77 17.71
N GLY A 228 -20.93 11.74 18.06
CA GLY A 228 -19.95 12.75 17.65
C GLY A 228 -19.79 12.84 16.13
N ARG A 229 -20.01 11.73 15.43
CA ARG A 229 -19.89 11.62 13.96
C ARG A 229 -21.14 12.11 13.22
N ALA A 230 -22.34 11.76 13.69
CA ALA A 230 -23.61 12.19 13.10
C ALA A 230 -23.83 13.72 13.13
N LYS A 231 -23.21 14.42 14.08
CA LYS A 231 -23.22 15.90 14.14
C LYS A 231 -22.31 16.55 13.09
N LYS A 232 -21.28 15.86 12.60
CA LYS A 232 -20.31 16.40 11.62
C LYS A 232 -20.74 16.20 10.16
N SER A 233 -21.46 15.13 9.81
CA SER A 233 -21.91 14.93 8.42
C SER A 233 -22.94 15.97 7.96
N LYS A 234 -23.58 16.70 8.88
CA LYS A 234 -24.49 17.82 8.57
C LYS A 234 -23.79 19.18 8.43
N LYS A 235 -22.46 19.26 8.55
CA LYS A 235 -21.69 20.51 8.61
C LYS A 235 -20.58 20.61 7.55
N SER A 236 -20.71 19.95 6.39
CA SER A 236 -19.79 20.17 5.26
C SER A 236 -20.22 21.39 4.43
N THR A 237 -20.00 22.57 5.00
CA THR A 237 -19.75 23.83 4.26
C THR A 237 -18.62 24.53 5.01
N HIS A 238 -17.54 24.84 4.30
CA HIS A 238 -16.29 25.44 4.77
C HIS A 238 -16.39 26.42 5.96
N GLU A 239 -15.58 26.21 7.01
CA GLU A 239 -14.56 27.14 7.59
C GLU A 239 -14.07 26.74 9.01
N PRO A 240 -12.90 27.24 9.47
CA PRO A 240 -11.91 26.48 10.25
C PRO A 240 -11.92 26.72 11.77
N ASN A 241 -11.08 25.95 12.46
CA ASN A 241 -10.76 25.97 13.90
C ASN A 241 -11.72 25.30 14.88
N GLY A 242 -11.18 24.36 15.65
CA GLY A 242 -11.82 23.84 16.86
C GLY A 242 -11.26 22.48 17.27
N GLN A 243 -10.26 22.52 18.17
CA GLN A 243 -9.77 21.39 18.95
C GLN A 243 -10.90 20.45 19.40
N LEU A 244 -10.66 19.14 19.37
CA LEU A 244 -11.57 18.11 19.89
C LEU A 244 -11.23 17.80 21.37
N PRO A 245 -12.08 18.15 22.38
CA PRO A 245 -11.79 17.87 23.80
C PRO A 245 -12.34 16.53 24.33
N ILE A 246 -12.87 15.64 23.47
CA ILE A 246 -13.84 14.62 23.95
C ILE A 246 -13.20 13.26 24.28
N ALA A 247 -12.05 12.90 23.70
CA ALA A 247 -11.52 11.54 23.85
C ALA A 247 -10.68 11.30 25.11
N ASN A 248 -10.00 12.33 25.64
CA ASN A 248 -9.28 12.17 26.91
C ASN A 248 -10.24 11.79 28.05
N ARG A 249 -11.47 12.33 28.05
CA ARG A 249 -12.52 11.97 29.04
C ARG A 249 -13.01 10.52 28.94
N MET A 250 -12.84 9.85 27.79
CA MET A 250 -13.30 8.46 27.62
C MET A 250 -12.28 7.43 28.13
N LEU A 251 -10.99 7.75 28.06
CA LEU A 251 -9.92 6.91 28.62
C LEU A 251 -9.91 6.99 30.15
N ASP A 252 -10.16 8.18 30.72
CA ASP A 252 -10.21 8.37 32.18
C ASP A 252 -11.40 7.64 32.83
N LYS A 253 -12.54 7.55 32.14
CA LYS A 253 -13.75 6.85 32.66
C LYS A 253 -13.63 5.32 32.72
N MET A 254 -12.65 4.72 32.05
CA MET A 254 -12.43 3.27 32.14
C MET A 254 -11.60 2.85 33.37
N GLY A 255 -10.97 3.80 34.07
CA GLY A 255 -10.07 3.52 35.19
C GLY A 255 -10.71 3.56 36.58
N SER A 256 -11.96 4.00 36.74
CA SER A 256 -12.52 4.37 38.06
C SER A 256 -13.74 3.58 38.55
N ASP A 257 -14.24 2.58 37.82
CA ASP A 257 -15.43 1.83 38.23
C ASP A 257 -15.07 0.41 38.69
N ILE A 258 -14.39 0.32 39.84
CA ILE A 258 -14.33 -0.89 40.67
C ILE A 258 -14.50 -0.42 42.11
N ASP A 259 -15.75 -0.40 42.60
CA ASP A 259 -16.12 -0.78 43.96
C ASP A 259 -17.64 -0.58 44.15
N GLY A 260 -18.32 -1.63 44.65
CA GLY A 260 -19.76 -1.63 44.86
C GLY A 260 -20.32 -3.04 44.92
N ASP A 261 -20.26 -3.63 46.11
CA ASP A 261 -20.62 -5.01 46.46
C ASP A 261 -22.15 -5.23 46.51
N SER A 262 -22.62 -6.38 46.03
CA SER A 262 -23.86 -7.09 46.47
C SER A 262 -24.15 -8.37 45.64
N GLU A 263 -23.64 -9.50 46.17
CA GLU A 263 -24.10 -10.90 46.14
C GLU A 263 -24.58 -11.65 44.86
N PRO A 264 -24.37 -12.99 44.81
CA PRO A 264 -24.13 -13.70 43.56
C PRO A 264 -25.39 -14.40 43.02
N LYS A 265 -25.84 -14.00 41.81
CA LYS A 265 -26.65 -14.89 40.97
C LYS A 265 -25.77 -15.53 39.91
N ASN A 266 -25.61 -16.84 40.07
CA ASN A 266 -24.86 -17.77 39.25
C ASN A 266 -25.44 -17.85 37.82
N ARG A 267 -25.32 -16.77 37.04
CA ARG A 267 -25.47 -16.77 35.57
C ARG A 267 -24.10 -17.06 35.01
N LYS A 268 -23.90 -18.22 34.38
CA LYS A 268 -22.74 -18.49 33.52
C LYS A 268 -22.56 -17.28 32.58
N LYS A 269 -21.60 -16.39 32.88
CA LYS A 269 -21.28 -15.23 32.04
C LYS A 269 -20.89 -15.79 30.67
N LYS A 270 -21.78 -15.69 29.68
CA LYS A 270 -21.42 -15.94 28.28
C LYS A 270 -20.23 -15.03 27.99
N LYS A 271 -19.06 -15.62 27.71
CA LYS A 271 -17.85 -14.85 27.40
C LYS A 271 -18.19 -13.99 26.17
N LYS A 272 -18.09 -12.66 26.31
CA LYS A 272 -18.25 -11.77 25.15
C LYS A 272 -17.30 -12.23 24.05
N ALA A 273 -17.82 -12.40 22.84
CA ALA A 273 -17.02 -12.70 21.66
C ALA A 273 -15.82 -11.75 21.59
N LYS A 274 -14.59 -12.24 21.38
CA LYS A 274 -13.37 -11.40 21.35
C LYS A 274 -12.80 -11.29 19.94
N ILE A 275 -12.64 -10.07 19.42
CA ILE A 275 -11.87 -9.85 18.19
C ILE A 275 -10.37 -10.07 18.43
N THR A 276 -9.69 -10.69 17.47
CA THR A 276 -8.26 -11.00 17.55
C THR A 276 -7.40 -9.81 17.11
N THR A 277 -6.16 -9.75 17.61
CA THR A 277 -5.18 -8.74 17.18
C THR A 277 -4.86 -8.85 15.69
N HIS A 278 -4.85 -10.08 15.15
CA HIS A 278 -4.57 -10.34 13.74
C HIS A 278 -5.57 -9.63 12.81
N VAL A 279 -6.87 -9.69 13.14
CA VAL A 279 -7.92 -9.03 12.35
C VAL A 279 -7.73 -7.50 12.35
N ILE A 280 -7.47 -6.91 13.52
CA ILE A 280 -7.22 -5.46 13.63
C ILE A 280 -5.98 -5.04 12.85
N ARG A 281 -4.86 -5.75 13.02
CA ARG A 281 -3.61 -5.44 12.29
C ARG A 281 -3.81 -5.53 10.79
N ARG A 282 -4.54 -6.54 10.30
CA ARG A 282 -4.88 -6.67 8.88
C ARG A 282 -5.72 -5.50 8.39
N ALA A 283 -6.73 -5.09 9.17
CA ALA A 283 -7.63 -3.98 8.83
C ALA A 283 -6.91 -2.62 8.81
N LEU A 284 -5.98 -2.38 9.74
CA LEU A 284 -5.25 -1.11 9.81
C LEU A 284 -4.06 -1.02 8.85
N ARG A 285 -3.55 -2.16 8.37
CA ARG A 285 -2.33 -2.23 7.55
C ARG A 285 -2.27 -1.20 6.40
N PRO A 286 -3.35 -0.95 5.63
CA PRO A 286 -3.31 -0.01 4.51
C PRO A 286 -3.02 1.44 4.89
N VAL A 287 -3.31 1.85 6.13
CA VAL A 287 -3.15 3.25 6.59
C VAL A 287 -1.96 3.47 7.52
N LEU A 288 -1.25 2.43 7.92
CA LEU A 288 -0.10 2.55 8.85
C LEU A 288 1.08 3.35 8.26
N GLY A 289 1.14 3.48 6.94
CA GLY A 289 2.17 4.26 6.23
C GLY A 289 1.74 5.68 5.84
N ILE A 290 0.53 6.13 6.18
CA ILE A 290 -0.01 7.41 5.68
C ILE A 290 0.82 8.64 6.09
N PHE A 291 1.55 8.54 7.20
CA PHE A 291 2.45 9.57 7.69
C PHE A 291 3.92 9.29 7.36
N ASN A 292 4.25 8.31 6.53
CA ASN A 292 5.64 8.02 6.18
C ASN A 292 6.35 9.28 5.62
N GLY A 293 7.61 9.46 5.97
CA GLY A 293 8.37 10.70 5.74
C GLY A 293 8.11 11.83 6.75
N LEU A 294 7.14 11.70 7.66
CA LEU A 294 6.84 12.71 8.67
C LEU A 294 7.24 12.26 10.08
N SER A 295 7.59 13.22 10.93
CA SER A 295 8.02 12.97 12.32
C SER A 295 6.95 12.27 13.17
N THR A 296 5.66 12.47 12.87
CA THR A 296 4.54 11.85 13.58
C THR A 296 4.32 10.36 13.28
N ASN A 297 4.92 9.84 12.19
CA ASN A 297 4.66 8.46 11.71
C ASN A 297 4.88 7.40 12.79
N LYS A 298 6.01 7.46 13.49
CA LYS A 298 6.37 6.49 14.53
C LYS A 298 5.39 6.54 15.69
N ALA A 299 5.00 7.74 16.12
CA ALA A 299 4.05 7.94 17.22
C ALA A 299 2.66 7.39 16.84
N PHE A 300 2.16 7.73 15.65
CA PHE A 300 0.89 7.22 15.13
C PHE A 300 0.85 5.69 15.06
N ARG A 301 1.85 5.06 14.42
CA ARG A 301 1.94 3.59 14.30
C ARG A 301 2.00 2.91 15.65
N ARG A 302 2.78 3.47 16.59
CA ARG A 302 2.87 2.95 17.96
C ARG A 302 1.53 3.04 18.66
N LYS A 303 0.82 4.17 18.56
CA LYS A 303 -0.51 4.32 19.16
C LYS A 303 -1.53 3.33 18.60
N CYS A 304 -1.54 3.10 17.29
CA CYS A 304 -2.37 2.06 16.67
C CYS A 304 -2.06 0.67 17.26
N GLU A 305 -0.79 0.32 17.41
CA GLU A 305 -0.38 -0.98 17.96
C GLU A 305 -0.71 -1.11 19.45
N ASP A 306 -0.46 -0.08 20.26
CA ASP A 306 -0.77 -0.05 21.69
C ASP A 306 -2.28 -0.28 21.92
N LEU A 307 -3.13 0.46 21.19
CA LEU A 307 -4.60 0.30 21.25
C LEU A 307 -5.08 -1.05 20.71
N THR A 308 -4.32 -1.65 19.79
CA THR A 308 -4.59 -3.01 19.29
C THR A 308 -4.26 -4.07 20.34
N GLN A 309 -3.25 -3.86 21.19
CA GLN A 309 -2.93 -4.80 22.26
C GLN A 309 -3.86 -4.67 23.47
N ASP A 310 -4.37 -3.47 23.72
CA ASP A 310 -5.27 -3.19 24.83
C ASP A 310 -6.61 -3.93 24.68
N LEU A 311 -6.92 -4.84 25.61
CA LEU A 311 -8.15 -5.63 25.60
C LEU A 311 -9.41 -4.79 25.86
N SER A 312 -9.30 -3.68 26.58
CA SER A 312 -10.43 -2.79 26.85
C SER A 312 -10.84 -2.01 25.61
N ILE A 313 -9.87 -1.68 24.74
CA ILE A 313 -10.08 -0.89 23.53
C ILE A 313 -10.25 -1.76 22.29
N ARG A 314 -9.47 -2.84 22.14
CA ARG A 314 -9.45 -3.68 20.92
C ARG A 314 -10.85 -4.13 20.50
N HIS A 315 -11.72 -4.41 21.47
CA HIS A 315 -13.08 -4.88 21.23
C HIS A 315 -13.99 -3.82 20.61
N CYS A 316 -13.61 -2.54 20.63
CA CYS A 316 -14.31 -1.44 19.95
C CYS A 316 -14.12 -1.45 18.42
N GLY A 317 -13.23 -2.29 17.87
CA GLY A 317 -13.04 -2.46 16.44
C GLY A 317 -11.98 -1.52 15.83
N PRO A 318 -11.58 -1.79 14.56
CA PRO A 318 -10.46 -1.09 13.92
C PRO A 318 -10.78 0.39 13.63
N ALA A 319 -12.03 0.72 13.27
CA ALA A 319 -12.45 2.11 13.07
C ALA A 319 -12.26 2.97 14.33
N PHE A 320 -12.66 2.46 15.49
CA PHE A 320 -12.48 3.15 16.77
C PHE A 320 -10.99 3.33 17.12
N ILE A 321 -10.18 2.30 16.92
CA ILE A 321 -8.72 2.38 17.12
C ILE A 321 -8.12 3.47 16.24
N LEU A 322 -8.48 3.50 14.96
CA LEU A 322 -7.94 4.47 14.02
C LEU A 322 -8.30 5.92 14.40
N VAL A 323 -9.58 6.17 14.74
CA VAL A 323 -10.04 7.48 15.22
C VAL A 323 -9.28 7.92 16.47
N THR A 324 -9.07 6.99 17.41
CA THR A 324 -8.37 7.29 18.66
C THR A 324 -6.88 7.55 18.42
N ALA A 325 -6.25 6.81 17.51
CA ALA A 325 -4.85 7.02 17.13
C ALA A 325 -4.65 8.35 16.38
N MET A 326 -5.62 8.80 15.59
CA MET A 326 -5.53 10.09 14.89
C MET A 326 -5.42 11.29 15.85
N GLN A 327 -5.93 11.18 17.08
CA GLN A 327 -5.98 12.30 18.03
C GLN A 327 -4.61 12.70 18.59
N ILE A 328 -3.63 11.80 18.51
CA ILE A 328 -2.26 12.13 18.92
C ILE A 328 -1.46 12.80 17.80
N VAL A 329 -2.02 12.89 16.59
CA VAL A 329 -1.38 13.52 15.44
C VAL A 329 -1.75 15.01 15.44
N PRO A 330 -0.78 15.93 15.48
CA PRO A 330 -1.08 17.36 15.43
C PRO A 330 -1.78 17.75 14.11
N ASP A 331 -2.70 18.69 14.18
CA ASP A 331 -3.50 19.17 13.03
C ASP A 331 -2.60 19.61 11.86
N GLY A 332 -1.47 20.27 12.15
CA GLY A 332 -0.48 20.68 11.14
C GLY A 332 0.17 19.53 10.33
N PHE A 333 0.00 18.27 10.72
CA PHE A 333 0.44 17.11 9.92
C PHE A 333 -0.72 16.37 9.25
N ILE A 334 -1.85 16.23 9.95
CA ILE A 334 -2.99 15.44 9.46
C ILE A 334 -3.88 16.25 8.50
N ASP A 335 -3.96 17.56 8.68
CA ASP A 335 -4.70 18.50 7.82
C ASP A 335 -3.80 19.19 6.79
N ALA A 336 -2.49 18.92 6.79
CA ALA A 336 -1.61 19.40 5.74
C ALA A 336 -2.04 18.82 4.39
N GLU A 337 -2.18 19.70 3.39
CA GLU A 337 -2.42 19.27 2.01
C GLU A 337 -1.27 18.39 1.52
N PHE A 338 -1.60 17.41 0.70
CA PHE A 338 -0.59 16.61 0.03
C PHE A 338 0.16 17.45 -1.01
N ILE A 339 1.46 17.15 -1.16
CA ILE A 339 2.36 17.83 -2.09
C ILE A 339 2.25 17.14 -3.45
N ARG A 340 2.06 17.91 -4.53
CA ARG A 340 1.95 17.36 -5.90
C ARG A 340 3.24 16.65 -6.29
N THR A 341 3.11 15.63 -7.13
CA THR A 341 4.22 14.75 -7.53
C THR A 341 5.42 15.51 -8.08
N GLU A 342 5.18 16.58 -8.83
CA GLU A 342 6.21 17.45 -9.43
C GLU A 342 6.98 18.25 -8.37
N ASP A 343 6.34 18.56 -7.24
CA ASP A 343 6.87 19.41 -6.17
C ASP A 343 7.53 18.58 -5.05
N ILE A 344 7.53 17.25 -5.15
CA ILE A 344 8.18 16.38 -4.16
C ILE A 344 9.72 16.54 -4.28
N PRO A 345 10.42 16.93 -3.20
CA PRO A 345 11.87 17.03 -3.20
C PRO A 345 12.54 15.68 -3.50
N ALA A 346 13.62 15.69 -4.28
CA ALA A 346 14.38 14.48 -4.61
C ALA A 346 14.88 13.72 -3.36
N SER A 347 15.19 14.44 -2.27
CA SER A 347 15.60 13.86 -0.97
C SER A 347 14.53 13.00 -0.30
N ASN A 348 13.28 13.05 -0.76
CA ASN A 348 12.18 12.24 -0.22
C ASN A 348 11.92 10.96 -1.04
N ILE A 349 12.72 10.71 -2.08
CA ILE A 349 12.64 9.50 -2.89
C ILE A 349 13.59 8.46 -2.30
N ILE A 350 13.05 7.35 -1.80
CA ILE A 350 13.85 6.23 -1.28
C ILE A 350 14.40 5.44 -2.46
N GLU A 351 15.70 5.50 -2.69
CA GLU A 351 16.38 4.68 -3.69
C GLU A 351 16.55 3.24 -3.19
N HIS A 352 16.27 2.27 -4.05
CA HIS A 352 16.46 0.85 -3.73
C HIS A 352 17.83 0.38 -4.22
N VAL A 353 18.80 0.27 -3.33
CA VAL A 353 20.12 -0.31 -3.63
C VAL A 353 20.15 -1.78 -3.24
N SER A 354 20.65 -2.64 -4.13
CA SER A 354 20.87 -4.07 -3.84
C SER A 354 22.09 -4.24 -2.93
N PRO A 355 22.04 -5.05 -1.86
CA PRO A 355 23.17 -5.25 -0.95
C PRO A 355 24.20 -6.27 -1.45
N LEU A 356 23.88 -7.10 -2.44
CA LEU A 356 24.86 -8.03 -3.01
C LEU A 356 25.89 -7.26 -3.81
N GLU A 357 27.16 -7.63 -3.63
CA GLU A 357 28.29 -7.38 -4.53
C GLU A 357 28.13 -8.20 -5.82
N CYS A 358 28.58 -7.63 -6.93
CA CYS A 358 28.56 -8.21 -8.25
C CYS A 358 29.61 -9.27 -8.17
N PRO A 359 29.41 -10.39 -8.86
CA PRO A 359 30.50 -11.31 -9.10
C PRO A 359 31.58 -10.73 -10.05
N CYS A 360 31.53 -9.43 -10.36
CA CYS A 360 32.39 -8.66 -11.24
C CYS A 360 33.01 -7.47 -10.47
#